data_AF-A0A7Y5V2A4-F1
#
_entry.id   AF-A0A7Y5V2A4-F1
#
_cell.length_a   1.000
_cell.length_b   1.000
_cell.length_c   1.000
_cell.angle_alpha   90.00
_cell.angle_beta   90.00
_cell.angle_gamma   90.00
#
_symmetry.space_group_name_H-M   'P 1'
#
loop_
_entity.id
_entity.type
_entity.pdbx_description
1 polymer ?
#
loop_
_entity_poly.entity_id
_entity_poly.type
_entity_poly.pdbx_seq_one_letter_code
_entity_poly.pdbx_strand_id
1 'polypeptide(L)'
;MFAPVEMLWWLSQEYGQRLARANRYLELLERLLTERIPPQSSDSLLRSLAESRGFLEGLRDEYRDWRYSYFYQTPDTRRMVSAEADVQRAVERFRRMRARHLEMLIAFGGYFEDLPRPEGMITHVPNGDLWTMVREALAALIDFDRDEVSG
;
A
#
# COMPACT_ATOMS: atom_id res chain seq x y z
N MET A 1 -11.73 18.71 10.68
CA MET A 1 -12.51 17.67 11.41
C MET A 1 -13.71 17.22 10.60
N PHE A 2 -13.57 16.05 9.96
CA PHE A 2 -14.59 15.40 9.14
C PHE A 2 -15.78 14.89 9.96
N ALA A 3 -16.96 14.79 9.33
CA ALA A 3 -18.05 13.98 9.88
C ALA A 3 -17.64 12.49 9.90
N PRO A 4 -18.17 11.64 10.81
CA PRO A 4 -17.74 10.24 10.93
C PRO A 4 -17.83 9.42 9.63
N VAL A 5 -18.87 9.66 8.84
CA VAL A 5 -19.11 9.03 7.53
C VAL A 5 -18.06 9.47 6.50
N GLU A 6 -17.70 10.74 6.49
CA GLU A 6 -16.65 11.31 5.62
C GLU A 6 -15.28 10.77 6.00
N MET A 7 -15.00 10.67 7.31
CA MET A 7 -13.77 10.05 7.82
C MET A 7 -13.66 8.59 7.37
N LEU A 8 -14.71 7.78 7.53
CA LEU A 8 -14.70 6.39 7.08
C LEU A 8 -14.45 6.27 5.57
N TRP A 9 -15.11 7.12 4.78
CA TRP A 9 -14.88 7.18 3.33
C TRP A 9 -13.42 7.54 3.01
N TRP A 10 -12.89 8.59 3.64
CA TRP A 10 -11.53 9.05 3.43
C TRP A 10 -10.51 7.97 3.78
N LEU A 11 -10.65 7.32 4.96
CA LEU A 11 -9.81 6.21 5.39
C LEU A 11 -9.78 5.10 4.33
N SER A 12 -10.95 4.73 3.82
CA SER A 12 -11.04 3.71 2.77
C SER A 12 -10.38 4.16 1.47
N GLN A 13 -10.69 5.35 0.97
CA GLN A 13 -10.18 5.79 -0.32
C GLN A 13 -8.69 6.04 -0.30
N GLU A 14 -8.22 6.83 0.65
CA GLU A 14 -6.83 7.29 0.70
C GLU A 14 -5.89 6.11 0.96
N TYR A 15 -6.22 5.26 1.94
CA TYR A 15 -5.40 4.07 2.23
C TYR A 15 -5.36 3.12 1.03
N GLY A 16 -6.52 2.89 0.40
CA GLY A 16 -6.62 2.04 -0.79
C GLY A 16 -5.81 2.58 -1.96
N GLN A 17 -5.80 3.90 -2.19
CA GLN A 17 -5.02 4.54 -3.24
C GLN A 17 -3.51 4.44 -3.01
N ARG A 18 -3.03 4.70 -1.78
CA ARG A 18 -1.61 4.58 -1.45
C ARG A 18 -1.12 3.14 -1.59
N LEU A 19 -1.91 2.18 -1.09
CA LEU A 19 -1.58 0.77 -1.20
C LEU A 19 -1.56 0.28 -2.66
N ALA A 20 -2.51 0.73 -3.48
CA ALA A 20 -2.52 0.43 -4.91
C ALA A 20 -1.33 1.06 -5.65
N ARG A 21 -0.94 2.29 -5.28
CA ARG A 21 0.21 2.99 -5.86
C ARG A 21 1.53 2.27 -5.57
N ALA A 22 1.76 1.90 -4.30
CA ALA A 22 2.96 1.15 -3.90
C ALA A 22 3.07 -0.18 -4.66
N ASN A 23 1.99 -0.97 -4.69
CA ASN A 23 1.92 -2.22 -5.46
C ASN A 23 2.24 -2.00 -6.94
N ARG A 24 1.62 -1.00 -7.58
CA ARG A 24 1.80 -0.72 -9.00
C ARG A 24 3.24 -0.34 -9.33
N TYR A 25 3.87 0.55 -8.56
CA TYR A 25 5.25 0.93 -8.84
C TYR A 25 6.22 -0.23 -8.63
N LEU A 26 5.96 -1.08 -7.64
CA LEU A 26 6.78 -2.27 -7.41
C LEU A 26 6.66 -3.28 -8.56
N GLU A 27 5.45 -3.52 -9.05
CA GLU A 27 5.20 -4.36 -10.21
C GLU A 27 5.88 -3.81 -11.48
N LEU A 28 5.80 -2.50 -11.70
CA LEU A 28 6.48 -1.86 -12.83
C LEU A 28 8.01 -1.98 -12.71
N LEU A 29 8.55 -1.83 -11.50
CA LEU A 29 9.99 -1.97 -11.25
C LEU A 29 10.45 -3.41 -11.51
N GLU A 30 9.73 -4.41 -10.99
CA GLU A 30 10.00 -5.84 -11.22
C GLU A 30 10.04 -6.17 -12.72
N ARG A 31 9.02 -5.72 -13.47
CA ARG A 31 8.94 -5.91 -14.93
C ARG A 31 10.10 -5.23 -15.65
N LEU A 32 10.40 -3.97 -15.28
CA LEU A 32 11.46 -3.20 -15.91
C LEU A 32 12.84 -3.85 -15.74
N LEU A 33 13.13 -4.37 -14.54
CA LEU A 33 14.38 -5.05 -14.25
C LEU A 33 14.47 -6.42 -14.93
N THR A 34 13.35 -7.11 -15.05
CA THR A 34 13.26 -8.38 -15.81
C THR A 34 13.57 -8.16 -17.29
N GLU A 35 13.12 -7.04 -17.87
CA GLU A 35 13.34 -6.72 -19.28
C GLU A 35 14.76 -6.20 -19.57
N ARG A 36 15.36 -5.47 -18.62
CA ARG A 36 16.61 -4.72 -18.85
C ARG A 36 17.86 -5.39 -18.29
N ILE A 37 17.75 -6.32 -17.34
CA ILE A 37 18.91 -6.97 -16.72
C ILE A 37 19.00 -8.44 -17.17
N PRO A 38 20.18 -8.92 -17.60
CA PRO A 38 20.39 -10.34 -17.87
C PRO A 38 20.06 -11.21 -16.64
N PRO A 39 19.33 -12.34 -16.80
CA PRO A 39 18.81 -13.13 -15.68
C PRO A 39 19.87 -13.50 -14.61
N GLN A 40 21.08 -13.86 -15.05
CA GLN A 40 22.16 -14.33 -14.19
C GLN A 40 22.68 -13.25 -13.21
N SER A 41 22.42 -11.97 -13.47
CA SER A 41 22.93 -10.85 -12.68
C SER A 41 21.89 -10.27 -11.71
N SER A 42 20.61 -10.68 -11.80
CA SER A 42 19.50 -10.06 -11.05
C SER A 42 18.62 -11.04 -10.28
N ASP A 43 18.89 -12.34 -10.31
CA ASP A 43 18.05 -13.38 -9.69
C ASP A 43 17.70 -13.10 -8.20
N SER A 44 18.65 -12.60 -7.41
CA SER A 44 18.41 -12.28 -5.99
C SER A 44 17.53 -11.04 -5.80
N LEU A 45 17.74 -10.00 -6.60
CA LEU A 45 16.95 -8.77 -6.54
C LEU A 45 15.53 -9.01 -7.06
N LEU A 46 15.38 -9.71 -8.18
CA LEU A 46 14.06 -10.03 -8.74
C LEU A 46 13.25 -10.89 -7.77
N ARG A 47 13.89 -11.85 -7.08
CA ARG A 47 13.24 -12.61 -6.00
C ARG A 47 12.79 -11.70 -4.86
N SER A 48 13.66 -10.80 -4.41
CA SER A 48 13.34 -9.83 -3.35
C SER A 48 12.17 -8.93 -3.72
N LEU A 49 12.06 -8.51 -4.99
CA LEU A 49 10.94 -7.72 -5.50
C LEU A 49 9.65 -8.53 -5.60
N ALA A 50 9.72 -9.79 -6.02
CA ALA A 50 8.57 -10.69 -6.04
C ALA A 50 8.03 -10.96 -4.62
N GLU A 51 8.93 -11.20 -3.65
CA GLU A 51 8.58 -11.34 -2.23
C GLU A 51 7.94 -10.05 -1.68
N SER A 52 8.53 -8.90 -2.01
CA SER A 52 8.01 -7.57 -1.68
C SER A 52 6.58 -7.36 -2.23
N ARG A 53 6.32 -7.82 -3.45
CA ARG A 53 4.99 -7.74 -4.06
C ARG A 53 4.00 -8.64 -3.37
N GLY A 54 4.38 -9.89 -3.07
CA GLY A 54 3.55 -10.81 -2.29
C GLY A 54 3.16 -10.24 -0.93
N PHE A 55 4.09 -9.55 -0.26
CA PHE A 55 3.82 -8.85 1.00
C PHE A 55 2.74 -7.76 0.84
N LEU A 56 2.89 -6.85 -0.14
CA LEU A 56 1.92 -5.78 -0.36
C LEU A 56 0.56 -6.29 -0.87
N GLU A 57 0.54 -7.41 -1.60
CA GLU A 57 -0.69 -8.11 -1.99
C GLU A 57 -1.42 -8.67 -0.76
N GLY A 58 -0.69 -9.22 0.22
CA GLY A 58 -1.25 -9.65 1.49
C GLY A 58 -1.96 -8.51 2.25
N LEU A 59 -1.32 -7.34 2.36
CA LEU A 59 -1.94 -6.15 2.96
C LEU A 59 -3.20 -5.70 2.20
N ARG A 60 -3.18 -5.84 0.86
CA ARG A 60 -4.33 -5.49 0.00
C ARG A 60 -5.50 -6.42 0.23
N ASP A 61 -5.23 -7.71 0.43
CA ASP A 61 -6.27 -8.70 0.69
C ASP A 61 -6.87 -8.51 2.09
N GLU A 62 -6.06 -8.26 3.13
CA GLU A 62 -6.60 -7.88 4.46
C GLU A 62 -7.46 -6.62 4.39
N TYR A 63 -7.00 -5.61 3.65
CA TYR A 63 -7.76 -4.37 3.46
C TYR A 63 -9.08 -4.60 2.72
N ARG A 64 -9.07 -5.45 1.68
CA ARG A 64 -10.27 -5.87 0.95
C ARG A 64 -11.26 -6.55 1.91
N ASP A 65 -10.78 -7.47 2.73
CA ASP A 65 -11.61 -8.21 3.68
C ASP A 65 -12.22 -7.30 4.75
N TRP A 66 -11.47 -6.29 5.20
CA TRP A 66 -12.02 -5.23 6.05
C TRP A 66 -13.17 -4.48 5.36
N ARG A 67 -13.01 -4.11 4.08
CA ARG A 67 -14.08 -3.42 3.34
C ARG A 67 -15.36 -4.26 3.28
N TYR A 68 -15.22 -5.54 2.96
CA TYR A 68 -16.37 -6.46 2.87
C TYR A 68 -17.03 -6.73 4.22
N SER A 69 -16.25 -6.75 5.30
CA SER A 69 -16.75 -7.11 6.63
C SER A 69 -17.34 -5.94 7.41
N TYR A 70 -16.87 -4.71 7.15
CA TYR A 70 -17.20 -3.56 8.00
C TYR A 70 -17.55 -2.27 7.24
N PHE A 71 -16.97 -2.04 6.06
CA PHE A 71 -17.19 -0.79 5.32
C PHE A 71 -18.54 -0.79 4.59
N TYR A 72 -18.95 -1.93 4.04
CA TYR A 72 -20.21 -2.06 3.32
C TYR A 72 -21.36 -2.55 4.20
N GLN A 73 -22.57 -2.05 3.96
CA GLN A 73 -23.81 -2.57 4.57
C GLN A 73 -24.01 -4.04 4.22
N THR A 74 -23.81 -4.38 2.94
CA THR A 74 -23.71 -5.76 2.45
C THR A 74 -22.65 -5.82 1.35
N PRO A 75 -21.92 -6.94 1.22
CA PRO A 75 -20.95 -7.15 0.14
C PRO A 75 -21.49 -6.90 -1.27
N ASP A 76 -22.76 -7.25 -1.50
CA ASP A 76 -23.39 -7.21 -2.83
C ASP A 76 -23.77 -5.80 -3.26
N THR A 77 -24.26 -4.98 -2.33
CA THR A 77 -24.73 -3.62 -2.66
C THR A 77 -23.58 -2.63 -2.77
N ARG A 78 -22.43 -2.93 -2.14
CA ARG A 78 -21.28 -2.03 -2.00
C ARG A 78 -21.65 -0.62 -1.51
N ARG A 79 -22.79 -0.49 -0.81
CA ARG A 79 -23.20 0.73 -0.14
C ARG A 79 -22.44 0.83 1.18
N MET A 80 -21.85 1.99 1.46
CA MET A 80 -21.13 2.21 2.70
C MET A 80 -22.09 2.22 3.90
N VAL A 81 -21.64 1.72 5.05
CA VAL A 81 -22.39 1.85 6.30
C VAL A 81 -22.58 3.33 6.66
N SER A 82 -23.74 3.66 7.22
CA SER A 82 -24.14 5.04 7.54
C SER A 82 -24.72 5.21 8.94
N ALA A 83 -25.15 4.12 9.59
CA ALA A 83 -25.55 4.17 10.98
C ALA A 83 -24.31 4.44 11.85
N GLU A 84 -24.44 5.35 12.81
CA GLU A 84 -23.32 5.83 13.62
C GLU A 84 -22.53 4.69 14.29
N ALA A 85 -23.23 3.72 14.88
CA ALA A 85 -22.61 2.56 15.52
C ALA A 85 -21.80 1.70 14.54
N ASP A 86 -22.28 1.51 13.31
CA ASP A 86 -21.58 0.74 12.28
C ASP A 86 -20.37 1.51 11.74
N VAL A 87 -20.50 2.83 11.58
CA VAL A 87 -19.40 3.71 11.17
C VAL A 87 -18.28 3.69 12.20
N GLN A 88 -18.61 3.86 13.49
CA GLN A 88 -17.63 3.80 14.59
C GLN A 88 -16.94 2.42 14.62
N ARG A 89 -17.71 1.34 14.51
CA ARG A 89 -17.17 -0.02 14.43
C ARG A 89 -16.22 -0.19 13.25
N ALA A 90 -16.57 0.31 12.07
CA ALA A 90 -15.73 0.21 10.88
C ALA A 90 -14.41 0.97 11.03
N VAL A 91 -14.45 2.18 11.59
CA VAL A 91 -13.27 2.99 11.89
C VAL A 91 -12.37 2.31 12.92
N GLU A 92 -12.93 1.78 14.01
CA GLU A 92 -12.15 1.04 15.01
C GLU A 92 -11.46 -0.19 14.42
N ARG A 93 -12.18 -0.95 13.58
CA ARG A 93 -11.63 -2.12 12.91
C ARG A 93 -10.56 -1.75 11.90
N PHE A 94 -10.72 -0.63 11.19
CA PHE A 94 -9.71 -0.08 10.30
C PHE A 94 -8.44 0.26 11.08
N ARG A 95 -8.56 1.04 12.17
CA ARG A 95 -7.41 1.46 12.99
C ARG A 95 -6.62 0.27 13.53
N ARG A 96 -7.30 -0.80 13.97
CA ARG A 96 -6.62 -2.03 14.43
C ARG A 96 -5.87 -2.73 13.30
N MET A 97 -6.49 -2.90 12.13
CA MET A 97 -5.82 -3.46 10.95
C MET A 97 -4.63 -2.59 10.54
N ARG A 98 -4.83 -1.27 10.46
CA ARG A 98 -3.82 -0.28 10.08
C ARG A 98 -2.63 -0.26 11.03
N ALA A 99 -2.83 -0.36 12.35
CA ALA A 99 -1.74 -0.44 13.32
C ALA A 99 -0.84 -1.65 13.06
N ARG A 100 -1.42 -2.83 12.80
CA ARG A 100 -0.65 -4.03 12.41
C ARG A 100 0.07 -3.84 11.08
N HIS A 101 -0.62 -3.26 10.09
CA HIS A 101 -0.01 -2.95 8.80
C HIS A 101 1.16 -1.98 8.95
N LEU A 102 1.07 -0.98 9.82
CA LEU A 102 2.14 -0.01 10.06
C LEU A 102 3.41 -0.69 10.58
N GLU A 103 3.31 -1.55 11.59
CA GLU A 103 4.46 -2.30 12.10
C GLU A 103 5.13 -3.12 11.00
N MET A 104 4.33 -3.84 10.20
CA MET A 104 4.83 -4.63 9.07
C MET A 104 5.43 -3.75 7.97
N LEU A 105 4.82 -2.61 7.66
CA LEU A 105 5.27 -1.67 6.64
C LEU A 105 6.57 -0.96 7.03
N ILE A 106 6.78 -0.64 8.31
CA ILE A 106 8.05 -0.09 8.80
C ILE A 106 9.16 -1.12 8.61
N ALA A 107 8.95 -2.36 9.02
CA ALA A 107 9.91 -3.45 8.83
C ALA A 107 10.20 -3.68 7.34
N PHE A 108 9.16 -3.72 6.52
CA PHE A 108 9.26 -3.87 5.07
C PHE A 108 9.98 -2.70 4.40
N GLY A 109 9.70 -1.46 4.82
CA GLY A 109 10.39 -0.27 4.35
C GLY A 109 11.88 -0.32 4.63
N GLY A 110 12.28 -0.72 5.84
CA GLY A 110 13.68 -0.96 6.19
C GLY A 110 14.33 -2.04 5.32
N TYR A 111 13.67 -3.18 5.16
CA TYR A 111 14.13 -4.25 4.27
C TYR A 111 14.33 -3.76 2.82
N PHE A 112 13.38 -2.98 2.28
CA PHE A 112 13.47 -2.46 0.91
C PHE A 112 14.59 -1.43 0.75
N GLU A 113 14.83 -0.59 1.75
CA GLU A 113 15.96 0.36 1.78
C GLU A 113 17.33 -0.34 1.76
N ASP A 114 17.42 -1.52 2.39
CA ASP A 114 18.63 -2.33 2.44
C ASP A 114 18.89 -3.11 1.13
N LEU A 115 17.91 -3.18 0.22
CA LEU A 115 18.10 -3.85 -1.07
C LEU A 115 19.12 -3.09 -1.93
N PRO A 116 19.99 -3.80 -2.69
CA PRO A 116 20.93 -3.16 -3.58
C PRO A 116 20.19 -2.40 -4.67
N ARG A 117 20.34 -1.07 -4.68
CA ARG A 117 19.75 -0.20 -5.69
C ARG A 117 20.34 -0.52 -7.07
N PRO A 118 19.52 -0.82 -8.09
CA PRO A 118 19.98 -0.92 -9.48
C PRO A 118 20.56 0.39 -9.99
N GLU A 119 21.37 0.32 -11.05
CA GLU A 119 21.82 1.52 -11.74
C GLU A 119 20.63 2.39 -12.17
N GLY A 120 20.67 3.69 -11.85
CA GLY A 120 19.53 4.59 -12.06
C GLY A 120 19.06 4.68 -13.51
N MET A 121 19.94 4.47 -14.50
CA MET A 121 19.56 4.42 -15.91
C MET A 121 18.63 3.24 -16.22
N ILE A 122 18.77 2.12 -15.50
CA ILE A 122 17.95 0.93 -15.68
C ILE A 122 16.54 1.16 -15.13
N THR A 123 16.41 1.90 -14.03
CA THR A 123 15.13 2.15 -13.34
C THR A 123 14.40 3.40 -13.83
N HIS A 124 15.00 4.17 -14.74
CA HIS A 124 14.40 5.39 -15.28
C HIS A 124 13.29 5.11 -16.31
N VAL A 125 12.19 5.84 -16.16
CA VAL A 125 11.02 5.91 -17.05
C VAL A 125 10.65 7.40 -17.27
N PRO A 126 9.78 7.75 -18.24
CA PRO A 126 9.47 9.17 -18.53
C PRO A 126 9.00 10.02 -17.34
N ASN A 127 8.38 9.37 -16.34
CA ASN A 127 7.85 10.05 -15.16
C ASN A 127 8.82 10.05 -13.96
N GLY A 128 10.07 9.60 -14.13
CA GLY A 128 11.08 9.59 -13.09
C GLY A 128 11.76 8.24 -12.89
N ASP A 129 12.39 8.07 -11.75
CA ASP A 129 13.10 6.84 -11.37
C ASP A 129 12.16 5.90 -10.59
N LEU A 130 11.82 4.73 -11.15
CA LEU A 130 10.86 3.81 -10.52
C LEU A 130 11.31 3.34 -9.14
N TRP A 131 12.62 3.17 -8.90
CA TRP A 131 13.13 2.83 -7.58
C TRP A 131 12.75 3.90 -6.55
N THR A 132 13.00 5.17 -6.87
CA THR A 132 12.63 6.30 -6.03
C THR A 132 11.10 6.39 -5.84
N MET A 133 10.33 6.20 -6.92
CA MET A 133 8.86 6.25 -6.86
C MET A 133 8.27 5.15 -5.96
N VAL A 134 8.86 3.94 -5.93
CA VAL A 134 8.47 2.89 -4.98
C VAL A 134 8.73 3.34 -3.55
N ARG A 135 9.93 3.86 -3.26
CA ARG A 135 10.29 4.34 -1.91
C ARG A 135 9.34 5.43 -1.43
N GLU A 136 9.04 6.41 -2.29
CA GLU A 136 8.09 7.48 -1.97
C GLU A 136 6.68 6.96 -1.71
N ALA A 137 6.21 5.99 -2.52
CA ALA A 137 4.91 5.38 -2.31
C ALA A 137 4.83 4.56 -1.01
N LEU A 138 5.92 3.87 -0.62
CA LEU A 138 6.01 3.17 0.65
C LEU A 138 6.06 4.13 1.83
N ALA A 139 6.85 5.20 1.74
CA ALA A 139 6.90 6.25 2.75
C ALA A 139 5.52 6.87 2.97
N ALA A 140 4.80 7.22 1.89
CA ALA A 140 3.45 7.75 1.98
C ALA A 140 2.46 6.77 2.64
N LEU A 141 2.62 5.46 2.40
CA LEU A 141 1.80 4.42 3.02
C LEU A 141 2.14 4.22 4.51
N ILE A 142 3.41 4.34 4.88
CA ILE A 142 3.87 4.33 6.28
C ILE A 142 3.35 5.56 7.03
N ASP A 143 3.44 6.74 6.42
CA ASP A 143 3.06 8.02 7.02
C ASP A 143 1.54 8.30 7.00
N PHE A 144 0.71 7.35 6.57
CA PHE A 144 -0.75 7.51 6.44
C PHE A 144 -1.43 8.18 7.64
N ASP A 145 -1.07 7.79 8.86
CA ASP A 145 -1.75 8.28 10.07
C ASP A 145 -1.34 9.72 10.45
N ARG A 146 -0.22 10.24 9.92
CA ARG A 146 0.19 11.64 10.13
C ARG A 146 -0.73 12.62 9.41
N ASP A 147 -1.30 12.17 8.30
CA ASP A 147 -2.21 12.97 7.48
C ASP A 147 -3.63 13.03 8.07
N GLU A 148 -4.02 12.05 8.89
CA GLU A 148 -5.28 12.09 9.66
C GLU A 148 -5.29 13.26 10.67
N VAL A 149 -4.15 13.58 11.27
CA VAL A 149 -4.02 14.60 12.33
C VAL A 149 -4.00 16.03 11.76
N SER A 150 -3.73 16.19 10.46
CA SER A 150 -3.58 17.50 9.82
C SER A 150 -4.86 18.04 9.14
N GLY A 151 -5.98 17.31 9.18
CA GLY A 151 -7.27 17.63 8.52
C GLY A 151 -8.49 17.86 9.41
#